data_AF-J7IGV3-F1
#
_entry.id   AF-J7IGV3-F1
#
_cell.length_a   1.000
_cell.length_b   1.000
_cell.length_c   1.000
_cell.angle_alpha   90.00
_cell.angle_beta   90.00
_cell.angle_gamma   90.00
#
_symmetry.space_group_name_H-M   'P 1'
#
loop_
_entity.id
_entity.type
_entity.pdbx_description
1 polymer ?
#
loop_
_entity_poly.entity_id
_entity_poly.type
_entity_poly.pdbx_seq_one_letter_code
_entity_poly.pdbx_strand_id
1 'polypeptide(L)' 'GCTVIINILAGGDVSGTCLNPARALGPAIVANYWTYHWVYWVGPITGGLVAAALVRLLLGDRKTRILMK' A
#
# COMPACT_ATOMS: atom_id res chain seq x y z
N GLY A 1 -2.33 7.88 -11.25
CA GLY A 1 -1.87 9.19 -10.73
C GLY A 1 -2.72 9.65 -9.57
N CYS A 2 -3.98 10.01 -9.82
CA CYS A 2 -4.87 10.63 -8.82
C CYS A 2 -5.03 9.83 -7.52
N THR A 3 -5.08 8.49 -7.58
CA THR A 3 -5.13 7.64 -6.38
C THR A 3 -3.93 7.84 -5.45
N VAL A 4 -2.73 8.05 -6.01
CA VAL A 4 -1.52 8.31 -5.22
C VAL A 4 -1.59 9.69 -4.58
N ILE A 5 -2.12 10.69 -5.30
CA ILE A 5 -2.31 12.05 -4.77
C ILE A 5 -3.26 12.02 -3.57
N ILE A 6 -4.42 11.36 -3.71
CA ILE A 6 -5.39 11.22 -2.62
C ILE A 6 -4.73 10.55 -1.41
N ASN A 7 -3.93 9.51 -1.63
CA ASN A 7 -3.27 8.82 -0.52
C ASN A 7 -2.20 9.69 0.17
N ILE A 8 -1.48 10.50 -0.60
CA ILE A 8 -0.52 11.47 -0.05
C ILE A 8 -1.26 12.53 0.78
N LEU A 9 -2.40 13.03 0.31
CA LEU A 9 -3.21 13.98 1.08
C LEU A 9 -3.82 13.36 2.34
N ALA A 10 -4.18 12.06 2.30
CA ALA A 10 -4.78 11.38 3.43
C ALA A 10 -3.78 10.95 4.51
N GLY A 11 -2.54 10.58 4.14
CA GLY A 11 -1.56 10.02 5.06
C GLY A 11 -0.22 10.75 5.14
N GLY A 12 -0.09 11.88 4.43
CA GLY A 12 1.18 12.58 4.22
C GLY A 12 1.88 12.94 5.52
N ASP A 13 1.09 13.37 6.52
CA ASP A 13 1.59 13.81 7.82
C ASP A 13 2.04 12.66 8.74
N VAL A 14 1.69 11.42 8.41
CA VAL A 14 2.04 10.24 9.23
C VAL A 14 3.42 9.70 8.86
N SER A 15 3.70 9.55 7.56
CA SER A 15 4.96 8.94 7.08
C SER A 15 5.46 9.50 5.73
N GLY A 16 4.92 10.62 5.24
CA GLY A 16 5.21 11.11 3.89
C GLY A 16 4.62 10.25 2.77
N THR A 17 3.76 9.28 3.12
CA THR A 17 2.97 8.42 2.24
C THR A 17 3.75 7.80 1.08
N CYS A 18 4.86 7.13 1.38
CA CYS A 18 5.60 6.39 0.37
C CYS A 18 4.99 4.99 0.16
N LEU A 19 4.07 4.87 -0.80
CA LEU A 19 3.41 3.61 -1.16
C LEU A 19 4.29 2.64 -1.97
N ASN A 20 5.55 2.99 -2.22
CA ASN A 20 6.45 2.22 -3.06
C ASN A 20 7.79 2.01 -2.33
N PRO A 21 8.15 0.75 -1.99
CA PRO A 21 9.40 0.45 -1.29
C PRO A 21 10.65 0.86 -2.10
N ALA A 22 10.64 0.67 -3.43
CA ALA A 22 11.76 1.07 -4.29
C ALA A 22 11.96 2.59 -4.32
N ARG A 23 10.86 3.37 -4.25
CA ARG A 23 10.92 4.84 -4.10
C ARG A 23 11.48 5.23 -2.73
N ALA A 24 11.11 4.52 -1.67
CA ALA A 24 11.59 4.78 -0.32
C ALA A 24 13.09 4.43 -0.15
N LEU A 25 13.59 3.45 -0.91
CA LEU A 25 14.95 2.93 -0.79
C LEU A 25 16.03 3.93 -1.22
N GLY A 26 15.82 4.66 -2.31
CA GLY A 26 16.81 5.62 -2.84
C GLY A 26 17.22 6.68 -1.81
N PRO A 27 16.28 7.45 -1.24
CA PRO A 27 16.59 8.42 -0.19
C PRO A 27 17.16 7.78 1.09
N ALA A 28 16.72 6.58 1.46
CA ALA A 28 17.22 5.88 2.64
C ALA A 28 18.70 5.52 2.51
N ILE A 29 19.15 5.10 1.31
CA ILE A 29 20.56 4.82 1.03
C ILE A 29 21.39 6.11 1.02
N VAL A 30 20.92 7.14 0.31
CA VAL A 30 21.68 8.40 0.15
C VAL A 30 21.79 9.17 1.48
N ALA A 31 20.73 9.22 2.27
CA ALA A 31 20.71 9.88 3.57
C ALA A 31 21.20 8.98 4.73
N ASN A 32 21.52 7.71 4.44
CA ASN A 32 21.85 6.66 5.40
C ASN A 32 20.86 6.57 6.58
N TYR A 33 19.57 6.78 6.29
CA TYR A 33 18.49 6.84 7.26
C TYR A 33 17.58 5.63 7.09
N TRP A 34 17.66 4.69 8.03
CA TRP A 34 16.98 3.40 7.97
C TRP A 34 15.86 3.26 9.01
N THR A 35 15.71 4.25 9.89
CA THR A 35 14.72 4.23 10.97
C THR A 35 13.32 4.11 10.37
N TYR A 36 12.58 3.08 10.79
CA TYR A 36 11.23 2.74 10.31
C TYR A 36 11.12 2.38 8.81
N HIS A 37 12.23 2.15 8.10
CA HIS A 37 12.19 1.82 6.67
C HIS A 37 11.39 0.54 6.36
N TRP A 38 11.36 -0.42 7.29
CA TRP A 38 10.60 -1.67 7.17
C TRP A 38 9.08 -1.44 6.97
N VAL A 39 8.54 -0.33 7.48
CA VAL A 39 7.10 -0.01 7.34
C VAL A 39 6.72 0.22 5.88
N TYR A 40 7.64 0.76 5.07
CA TYR A 40 7.42 0.95 3.63
C TYR A 40 7.45 -0.36 2.83
N TRP A 41 7.85 -1.48 3.45
CA TRP A 41 7.74 -2.81 2.85
C TRP A 41 6.48 -3.52 3.34
N VAL A 42 6.29 -3.60 4.66
CA VAL A 42 5.16 -4.32 5.26
C VAL A 42 3.83 -3.65 4.94
N GLY A 43 3.76 -2.32 4.96
CA GLY A 43 2.54 -1.56 4.69
C GLY A 43 1.97 -1.83 3.29
N PRO A 44 2.73 -1.58 2.20
CA PRO A 44 2.25 -1.82 0.84
C PRO A 44 1.92 -3.28 0.54
N ILE A 45 2.72 -4.24 1.06
CA ILE A 45 2.48 -5.67 0.83
C ILE A 45 1.18 -6.12 1.51
N THR A 46 0.98 -5.77 2.77
CA THR A 46 -0.25 -6.14 3.51
C THR A 46 -1.47 -5.42 2.94
N GLY A 47 -1.37 -4.14 2.60
CA GLY A 47 -2.44 -3.39 1.94
C GLY A 47 -2.84 -3.97 0.58
N GLY A 48 -1.86 -4.35 -0.24
CA GLY A 48 -2.11 -5.02 -1.53
C GLY A 48 -2.78 -6.39 -1.37
N LEU A 49 -2.35 -7.18 -0.38
CA LEU A 49 -2.95 -8.48 -0.09
C LEU A 49 -4.41 -8.34 0.37
N VAL A 50 -4.70 -7.39 1.26
CA VAL A 50 -6.05 -7.10 1.74
C VAL A 50 -6.93 -6.61 0.60
N ALA A 51 -6.44 -5.68 -0.23
CA ALA A 51 -7.18 -5.19 -1.39
C ALA A 51 -7.49 -6.31 -2.38
N ALA A 52 -6.52 -7.17 -2.68
CA ALA A 52 -6.71 -8.33 -3.56
C ALA A 52 -7.74 -9.32 -2.99
N ALA A 53 -7.67 -9.60 -1.68
CA ALA A 53 -8.65 -10.45 -1.01
C ALA A 53 -10.05 -9.85 -1.07
N LEU A 54 -10.21 -8.56 -0.75
CA LEU A 54 -11.49 -7.86 -0.81
C LEU A 54 -12.08 -7.87 -2.22
N VAL A 55 -11.29 -7.53 -3.24
CA VAL A 55 -11.74 -7.55 -4.64
C VAL A 55 -12.16 -8.96 -5.04
N ARG A 56 -11.39 -9.98 -4.67
CA ARG A 56 -11.70 -11.37 -5.03
C ARG A 56 -12.94 -11.91 -4.31
N LEU A 57 -13.17 -11.54 -3.06
CA LEU A 57 -14.30 -12.02 -2.27
C LEU A 57 -15.60 -11.25 -2.56
N LEU A 58 -15.49 -9.96 -2.91
CA LEU A 58 -16.65 -9.09 -3.15
C LEU A 58 -17.01 -8.99 -4.64
N LEU A 59 -16.02 -8.91 -5.53
CA LEU A 59 -16.22 -8.74 -6.98
C LEU A 59 -15.74 -9.94 -7.81
N GLY A 60 -15.08 -10.93 -7.21
CA GLY A 60 -14.60 -12.12 -7.93
C GLY A 60 -15.73 -13.03 -8.45
N ASP A 61 -15.32 -14.15 -9.04
CA ASP A 61 -16.20 -15.10 -9.74
C ASP A 61 -17.36 -15.59 -8.87
N ARG A 62 -18.50 -15.98 -9.47
CA ARG A 62 -19.75 -16.32 -8.76
C ARG A 62 -19.55 -17.44 -7.73
N LYS A 63 -18.57 -18.32 -7.93
CA LYS A 63 -18.19 -19.36 -6.95
C LYS A 63 -17.43 -18.82 -5.73
N THR A 64 -16.60 -17.79 -5.91
CA THR A 64 -15.77 -17.17 -4.87
C THR A 64 -16.40 -15.95 -4.21
N ARG A 65 -17.45 -15.39 -4.82
CA ARG A 65 -18.17 -14.22 -4.29
C ARG A 65 -18.97 -14.62 -3.05
N ILE A 66 -18.79 -13.88 -1.96
CA ILE A 66 -19.51 -14.12 -0.69
C ILE A 66 -20.79 -13.29 -0.64
N LEU A 67 -20.77 -12.08 -1.20
CA LEU A 67 -21.93 -11.20 -1.28
C LEU A 67 -22.63 -11.38 -2.65
N MET A 68 -23.95 -11.57 -2.63
CA MET A 68 -24.78 -11.86 -3.83
C MET A 68 -24.46 -13.21 -4.49
N LYS A 69 -24.52 -14.30 -3.72
CA LYS A 69 -24.60 -15.67 -4.25
C LYS A 69 -25.96 -15.95 -4.89
#